data_AF-A0A919A3G1-F1
#
_entry.id   AF-A0A919A3G1-F1
#
_cell.length_a   1.000
_cell.length_b   1.000
_cell.length_c   1.000
_cell.angle_alpha   90.00
_cell.angle_beta   90.00
_cell.angle_gamma   90.00
#
_symmetry.space_group_name_H-M   'P 1'
#
loop_
_entity.id
_entity.type
_entity.pdbx_description
1 polymer ?
#
loop_
_entity_poly.entity_id
_entity_poly.type
_entity_poly.pdbx_seq_one_letter_code
_entity_poly.pdbx_strand_id
1 'polypeptide(L)'
;MGEAFMAISATRRTVGIGVATLALLGGAASGVATAQTGGAGTVAVRAHADDASAAAKTCEYTSKYGWYCGYYKGNATVRTGSKGNAVREVQALINQTTTYKPKLSVDGDFGSKTKKAVVWFQKTYKVKPYDGIVGKKTWAELRLK
;
A
#
# COMPACT_ATOMS: atom_id res chain seq x y z
N MET A 1 22.84 24.84 -14.43
CA MET A 1 23.30 24.24 -13.16
C MET A 1 22.24 23.24 -12.71
N GLY A 2 22.48 21.94 -13.02
CA GLY A 2 21.84 20.72 -12.48
C GLY A 2 20.34 20.56 -12.76
N GLU A 3 19.88 20.04 -13.91
CA GLU A 3 19.89 18.66 -14.42
C GLU A 3 19.07 17.61 -13.64
N ALA A 4 18.23 16.93 -14.41
CA ALA A 4 17.68 15.57 -14.23
C ALA A 4 16.47 15.35 -13.31
N PHE A 5 15.29 15.63 -13.88
CA PHE A 5 14.13 14.73 -13.74
C PHE A 5 14.52 13.32 -14.20
N MET A 6 14.74 12.39 -13.27
CA MET A 6 14.91 10.97 -13.58
C MET A 6 13.65 10.21 -13.18
N ALA A 7 12.62 10.35 -14.02
CA ALA A 7 11.53 9.39 -14.10
C ALA A 7 11.98 8.26 -15.03
N ILE A 8 12.33 7.10 -14.48
CA ILE A 8 12.39 5.86 -15.25
C ILE A 8 11.53 4.83 -14.52
N SER A 9 10.36 4.62 -15.12
CA SER A 9 9.40 3.60 -14.78
C SER A 9 9.97 2.20 -14.98
N ALA A 10 9.36 1.26 -14.25
CA ALA A 10 9.66 -0.15 -14.16
C ALA A 10 9.91 -0.84 -15.50
N THR A 11 11.00 -1.62 -15.58
CA THR A 11 11.06 -2.83 -16.42
C THR A 11 12.02 -3.82 -15.75
N ARG A 12 11.52 -4.63 -14.81
CA ARG A 12 12.14 -5.94 -14.53
C ARG A 12 11.40 -6.97 -15.38
N ARG A 13 11.92 -7.23 -16.58
CA ARG A 13 11.63 -8.46 -17.31
C ARG A 13 12.43 -9.56 -16.63
N THR A 14 11.73 -10.44 -15.92
CA THR A 14 12.28 -11.66 -15.34
C THR A 14 12.66 -12.62 -16.47
N VAL A 15 13.95 -12.71 -16.79
CA VAL A 15 14.50 -13.83 -17.58
C VAL A 15 14.89 -14.91 -16.56
N GLY A 16 14.03 -15.92 -16.42
CA GLY A 16 14.32 -17.15 -15.69
C GLY A 16 14.32 -18.31 -16.67
N ILE A 17 15.50 -18.65 -17.19
CA ILE A 17 15.76 -19.87 -17.95
C ILE A 17 15.90 -21.00 -16.91
N GLY A 18 15.08 -22.04 -17.00
CA GLY A 18 15.07 -23.10 -16.00
C GLY A 18 14.39 -24.40 -16.46
N VAL A 19 15.15 -25.18 -17.22
CA VAL A 19 15.20 -26.66 -17.28
C VAL A 19 13.92 -27.44 -17.66
N ALA A 20 13.96 -27.98 -18.89
CA ALA A 20 13.12 -29.08 -19.33
C ALA A 20 13.44 -30.38 -18.58
N THR A 21 12.42 -31.10 -18.12
CA THR A 21 12.48 -32.56 -17.98
C THR A 21 11.16 -33.18 -18.43
N LEU A 22 11.30 -34.14 -19.32
CA LEU A 22 10.31 -34.91 -20.04
C LEU A 22 9.86 -36.10 -19.17
N ALA A 23 8.54 -36.29 -18.99
CA ALA A 23 7.98 -37.58 -18.61
C ALA A 23 6.60 -37.75 -19.23
N LEU A 24 6.44 -38.86 -19.92
CA LEU A 24 5.36 -39.26 -20.81
C LEU A 24 4.26 -40.06 -20.09
N LEU A 25 3.08 -40.06 -20.71
CA LEU A 25 2.00 -41.08 -20.68
C LEU A 25 0.92 -41.01 -19.58
N GLY A 26 -0.31 -40.75 -20.05
CA GLY A 26 -1.44 -41.63 -19.75
C GLY A 26 -2.67 -40.97 -19.11
N GLY A 27 -3.82 -41.06 -19.78
CA GLY A 27 -5.14 -41.01 -19.09
C GLY A 27 -6.18 -40.13 -19.75
N ALA A 28 -6.93 -40.69 -20.70
CA ALA A 28 -8.20 -40.14 -21.17
C ALA A 28 -9.30 -40.28 -20.11
N ALA A 29 -10.14 -39.27 -19.94
CA ALA A 29 -11.48 -39.43 -19.38
C ALA A 29 -12.44 -38.39 -19.98
N SER A 30 -13.30 -38.89 -20.86
CA SER A 30 -14.47 -38.21 -21.42
C SER A 30 -15.50 -37.94 -20.32
N GLY A 31 -16.11 -36.75 -20.30
CA GLY A 31 -17.14 -36.41 -19.31
C GLY A 31 -18.03 -35.24 -19.75
N VAL A 32 -19.08 -35.60 -20.48
CA VAL A 32 -20.40 -34.95 -20.70
C VAL A 32 -20.56 -33.43 -20.47
N ALA A 33 -20.98 -32.77 -21.55
CA ALA A 33 -21.58 -31.45 -21.56
C ALA A 33 -22.94 -31.44 -20.83
N THR A 34 -23.18 -30.45 -19.97
CA THR A 34 -24.53 -29.97 -19.69
C THR A 34 -24.59 -28.49 -20.05
N ALA A 35 -25.34 -28.19 -21.11
CA ALA A 35 -25.80 -26.86 -21.40
C ALA A 35 -26.95 -26.52 -20.44
N GLN A 36 -26.86 -25.37 -19.77
CA GLN A 36 -28.05 -24.68 -19.29
C GLN A 36 -28.01 -23.25 -19.78
N THR A 37 -28.86 -23.00 -20.76
CA THR A 37 -29.27 -21.70 -21.28
C THR A 37 -30.36 -21.13 -20.37
N GLY A 38 -30.25 -19.85 -20.00
CA GLY A 38 -31.42 -19.08 -19.55
C GLY A 38 -31.09 -17.98 -18.55
N GLY A 39 -31.25 -16.72 -18.98
CA GLY A 39 -31.34 -15.58 -18.06
C GLY A 39 -30.60 -14.34 -18.53
N ALA A 40 -31.29 -13.52 -19.32
CA ALA A 40 -30.86 -12.18 -19.69
C ALA A 40 -30.59 -11.31 -18.46
N GLY A 41 -29.42 -10.67 -18.42
CA GLY A 41 -29.03 -9.75 -17.37
C GLY A 41 -27.52 -9.59 -17.22
N THR A 42 -26.79 -9.29 -18.30
CA THR A 42 -25.40 -8.86 -18.18
C THR A 42 -25.33 -7.43 -17.67
N VAL A 43 -25.57 -7.22 -16.38
CA VAL A 43 -24.82 -6.19 -15.66
C VAL A 43 -23.53 -6.83 -15.21
N ALA A 44 -22.60 -6.92 -16.16
CA ALA A 44 -21.19 -7.00 -15.83
C ALA A 44 -20.83 -5.66 -15.18
N VAL A 45 -21.17 -5.52 -13.90
CA VAL A 45 -20.49 -4.54 -13.06
C VAL A 45 -19.05 -5.00 -13.11
N ARG A 46 -18.22 -4.24 -13.82
CA ARG A 46 -16.78 -4.33 -13.69
C ARG A 46 -16.50 -4.20 -12.20
N ALA A 47 -16.25 -5.32 -11.54
CA ALA A 47 -15.54 -5.31 -10.29
C ALA A 47 -14.25 -4.56 -10.59
N HIS A 48 -14.14 -3.34 -10.08
CA HIS A 48 -12.82 -2.75 -9.93
C HIS A 48 -12.05 -3.77 -9.10
N ALA A 49 -10.95 -4.26 -9.67
CA ALA A 49 -10.02 -5.15 -9.01
C ALA A 49 -9.36 -4.38 -7.86
N ASP A 50 -10.12 -4.17 -6.80
CA ASP A 50 -9.68 -3.62 -5.53
C ASP A 50 -9.49 -4.76 -4.52
N ASP A 51 -9.26 -5.99 -5.01
CA ASP A 51 -8.99 -7.14 -4.16
C ASP A 51 -7.52 -7.17 -3.72
N ALA A 52 -7.34 -7.70 -2.50
CA ALA A 52 -6.13 -8.17 -1.84
C ALA A 52 -4.74 -7.64 -2.25
N SER A 53 -4.08 -7.02 -1.26
CA SER A 53 -2.87 -7.68 -0.77
C SER A 53 -2.64 -7.33 0.70
N ALA A 54 -2.61 -8.38 1.53
CA ALA A 54 -2.29 -8.39 2.95
C ALA A 54 -0.77 -8.42 3.21
N ALA A 55 0.05 -8.00 2.23
CA ALA A 55 1.42 -7.57 2.42
C ALA A 55 1.44 -6.06 2.17
N ALA A 56 2.05 -5.27 3.05
CA ALA A 56 1.95 -3.80 3.04
C ALA A 56 1.84 -3.23 1.63
N LYS A 57 0.62 -2.80 1.25
CA LYS A 57 0.39 -2.28 -0.09
C LYS A 57 1.42 -1.17 -0.32
N THR A 58 2.10 -1.22 -1.46
CA THR A 58 2.94 -0.11 -1.90
C THR A 58 2.07 1.14 -1.86
N CYS A 59 2.55 2.18 -1.18
CA CYS A 59 1.83 3.44 -1.13
C CYS A 59 1.76 4.02 -2.54
N GLU A 60 0.59 4.51 -2.93
CA GLU A 60 0.33 5.09 -4.25
C GLU A 60 -0.12 6.54 -4.10
N TYR A 61 0.29 7.40 -5.03
CA TYR A 61 -0.17 8.77 -5.08
C TYR A 61 -1.53 8.88 -5.76
N THR A 62 -2.50 9.49 -5.07
CA THR A 62 -3.85 9.74 -5.59
C THR A 62 -4.12 11.23 -5.69
N SER A 63 -4.83 11.68 -6.73
CA SER A 63 -5.19 13.09 -6.90
C SER A 63 -6.10 13.64 -5.78
N LYS A 64 -6.85 12.76 -5.11
CA LYS A 64 -7.82 13.13 -4.07
C LYS A 64 -7.24 13.15 -2.66
N TYR A 65 -6.36 12.21 -2.34
CA TYR A 65 -5.86 12.01 -0.98
C TYR A 65 -4.35 12.20 -0.87
N GLY A 66 -3.62 12.46 -1.96
CA GLY A 66 -2.17 12.35 -1.99
C GLY A 66 -1.72 10.90 -1.84
N TRP A 67 -0.56 10.68 -1.22
CA TRP A 67 -0.04 9.34 -0.94
C TRP A 67 -0.95 8.55 0.00
N TYR A 68 -1.28 7.32 -0.41
CA TYR A 68 -2.21 6.45 0.29
C TYR A 68 -1.72 4.99 0.20
N CYS A 69 -1.64 4.31 1.34
CA CYS A 69 -1.11 2.96 1.46
C CYS A 69 -2.19 1.89 1.64
N GLY A 70 -3.46 2.22 1.38
CA GLY A 70 -4.54 1.24 1.41
C GLY A 70 -5.18 1.00 2.79
N TYR A 71 -4.66 1.56 3.89
CA TYR A 71 -5.18 1.26 5.23
C TYR A 71 -6.25 2.25 5.68
N TYR A 72 -6.01 3.56 5.53
CA TYR A 72 -6.92 4.57 6.09
C TYR A 72 -7.04 5.85 5.25
N LYS A 73 -8.28 6.17 4.86
CA LYS A 73 -8.61 7.33 4.01
C LYS A 73 -9.00 8.59 4.82
N GLY A 74 -9.21 8.46 6.13
CA GLY A 74 -9.65 9.56 6.98
C GLY A 74 -8.51 10.44 7.51
N ASN A 75 -8.83 11.31 8.47
CA ASN A 75 -7.88 12.21 9.13
C ASN A 75 -8.05 12.27 10.66
N ALA A 76 -8.69 11.24 11.24
CA ALA A 76 -8.85 11.13 12.69
C ALA A 76 -7.50 11.28 13.40
N THR A 77 -7.51 11.98 14.53
CA THR A 77 -6.32 12.21 15.33
C THR A 77 -5.78 10.89 15.88
N VAL A 78 -4.52 10.59 15.58
CA VAL A 78 -3.84 9.39 16.06
C VAL A 78 -2.72 9.79 17.01
N ARG A 79 -2.63 9.12 18.16
CA ARG A 79 -1.64 9.38 19.21
C ARG A 79 -1.21 8.09 19.91
N THR A 80 -0.24 8.18 20.82
CA THR A 80 0.19 7.03 21.62
C THR A 80 -0.99 6.28 22.25
N GLY A 81 -0.98 4.95 22.12
CA GLY A 81 -2.07 4.07 22.55
C GLY A 81 -3.20 3.89 21.54
N SER A 82 -3.28 4.71 20.48
CA SER A 82 -4.18 4.46 19.35
C SER A 82 -3.81 3.16 18.64
N LYS A 83 -4.81 2.49 18.08
CA LYS A 83 -4.66 1.22 17.36
C LYS A 83 -5.43 1.21 16.04
N GLY A 84 -5.06 0.30 15.14
CA GLY A 84 -5.83 -0.03 13.94
C GLY A 84 -5.34 0.66 12.66
N ASN A 85 -6.19 0.69 11.64
CA ASN A 85 -5.81 1.04 10.27
C ASN A 85 -5.25 2.47 10.12
N ALA A 86 -5.74 3.42 10.91
CA ALA A 86 -5.18 4.78 10.90
C ALA A 86 -3.71 4.80 11.32
N VAL A 87 -3.33 3.97 12.29
CA VAL A 87 -1.93 3.84 12.70
C VAL A 87 -1.10 3.14 11.63
N ARG A 88 -1.63 2.07 11.02
CA ARG A 88 -0.96 1.34 9.93
C ARG A 88 -0.64 2.27 8.76
N GLU A 89 -1.57 3.14 8.40
CA GLU A 89 -1.38 4.14 7.35
C GLU A 89 -0.22 5.09 7.69
N VAL A 90 -0.17 5.63 8.91
CA VAL A 90 0.96 6.49 9.36
C VAL A 90 2.29 5.75 9.28
N GLN A 91 2.34 4.53 9.82
CA GLN A 91 3.56 3.72 9.82
C GLN A 91 4.04 3.40 8.40
N ALA A 92 3.12 3.06 7.50
CA ALA A 92 3.40 2.75 6.11
C ALA A 92 3.88 4.00 5.33
N LEU A 93 3.18 5.13 5.47
CA LEU A 93 3.57 6.39 4.82
C LEU A 93 4.98 6.80 5.25
N ILE A 94 5.26 6.85 6.56
CA ILE A 94 6.60 7.21 7.05
C ILE A 94 7.67 6.25 6.47
N ASN A 95 7.40 4.96 6.38
CA ASN A 95 8.35 3.97 5.88
C ASN A 95 8.63 4.06 4.38
N GLN A 96 7.63 4.44 3.58
CA GLN A 96 7.68 4.36 2.12
C GLN A 96 7.95 5.73 1.47
N THR A 97 7.45 6.81 2.07
CA THR A 97 7.53 8.15 1.48
C THR A 97 8.57 9.05 2.14
N THR A 98 9.24 8.58 3.19
CA THR A 98 10.25 9.36 3.91
C THR A 98 11.56 8.57 4.05
N THR A 99 12.62 9.28 4.43
CA THR A 99 13.95 8.70 4.67
C THR A 99 14.13 8.21 6.10
N TYR A 100 13.08 8.18 6.93
CA TYR A 100 13.17 7.77 8.33
C TYR A 100 13.77 6.36 8.51
N LYS A 101 14.68 6.21 9.48
CA LYS A 101 15.28 4.94 9.89
C LYS A 101 15.37 4.84 11.42
N PRO A 102 15.30 3.62 11.99
CA PRO A 102 14.95 2.35 11.32
C PRO A 102 13.50 2.33 10.82
N LYS A 103 13.18 1.44 9.87
CA LYS A 103 11.78 1.28 9.41
C LYS A 103 10.89 0.82 10.58
N LEU A 104 9.69 1.37 10.64
CA LEU A 104 8.65 0.97 11.58
C LEU A 104 8.05 -0.38 11.19
N SER A 105 7.57 -1.11 12.18
CA SER A 105 6.61 -2.20 11.94
C SER A 105 5.25 -1.58 11.58
N VAL A 106 4.54 -2.15 10.61
CA VAL A 106 3.19 -1.72 10.19
C VAL A 106 2.15 -2.61 10.88
N ASP A 107 2.20 -2.62 12.21
CA ASP A 107 1.37 -3.43 13.09
C ASP A 107 0.04 -2.76 13.46
N GLY A 108 -0.05 -1.44 13.27
CA GLY A 108 -1.20 -0.65 13.66
C GLY A 108 -1.22 -0.30 15.14
N ASP A 109 -0.11 -0.46 15.87
CA ASP A 109 0.03 -0.06 17.26
C ASP A 109 0.85 1.22 17.39
N PHE A 110 0.23 2.28 17.93
CA PHE A 110 0.94 3.54 18.12
C PHE A 110 1.77 3.50 19.41
N GLY A 111 2.90 2.80 19.33
CA GLY A 111 3.88 2.69 20.40
C GLY A 111 4.91 3.82 20.41
N SER A 112 5.92 3.67 21.26
CA SER A 112 7.02 4.62 21.42
C SER A 112 7.85 4.82 20.14
N LYS A 113 8.06 3.75 19.36
CA LYS A 113 8.76 3.80 18.06
C LYS A 113 8.01 4.68 17.06
N THR A 114 6.69 4.46 16.91
CA THR A 114 5.84 5.27 16.04
C THR A 114 5.80 6.73 16.50
N LYS A 115 5.68 6.99 17.81
CA LYS A 115 5.74 8.37 18.35
C LYS A 115 7.05 9.07 17.95
N LYS A 116 8.19 8.42 18.14
CA LYS A 116 9.50 8.97 17.78
C LYS A 116 9.58 9.30 16.29
N ALA A 117 9.07 8.42 15.44
CA ALA A 117 9.03 8.64 13.99
C ALA A 117 8.13 9.81 13.61
N VAL A 118 6.96 9.96 14.24
CA VAL A 118 6.06 11.09 14.01
C VAL A 118 6.69 12.41 14.48
N VAL A 119 7.31 12.44 15.65
CA VAL A 119 8.03 13.65 16.12
C VAL A 119 9.16 14.01 15.16
N TRP A 120 9.93 13.02 14.70
CA TRP A 120 10.98 13.24 13.70
C TRP A 120 10.38 13.83 12.42
N PHE A 121 9.31 13.23 11.90
CA PHE A 121 8.61 13.70 10.70
C PHE A 121 8.14 15.15 10.86
N GLN A 122 7.45 15.44 11.96
CA GLN A 122 6.95 16.77 12.27
C GLN A 122 8.10 17.81 12.31
N LYS A 123 9.25 17.46 12.89
CA LYS A 123 10.44 18.33 12.92
C LYS A 123 11.07 18.52 11.54
N THR A 124 11.28 17.43 10.81
CA THR A 124 11.89 17.43 9.46
C THR A 124 11.08 18.29 8.48
N TYR A 125 9.75 18.17 8.53
CA TYR A 125 8.84 18.91 7.66
C TYR A 125 8.20 20.14 8.32
N LYS A 126 8.73 20.57 9.47
CA LYS A 126 8.33 21.80 10.19
C LYS A 126 6.81 21.90 10.48
N VAL A 127 6.15 20.75 10.68
CA VAL A 127 4.73 20.68 11.04
C VAL A 127 4.57 20.84 12.54
N LYS A 128 4.14 22.03 12.98
CA LYS A 128 3.87 22.30 14.40
C LYS A 128 2.46 21.85 14.81
N PRO A 129 2.28 21.40 16.06
CA PRO A 129 3.30 21.16 17.09
C PRO A 129 4.14 19.88 16.87
N TYR A 130 5.32 19.81 17.49
CA TYR A 130 6.23 18.65 17.45
C TYR A 130 5.95 17.65 18.59
N ASP A 131 4.68 17.33 18.81
CA ASP A 131 4.16 16.59 19.97
C ASP A 131 4.08 15.07 19.76
N GLY A 132 4.29 14.60 18.53
CA GLY A 132 4.11 13.19 18.17
C GLY A 132 2.65 12.78 17.99
N ILE A 133 1.73 13.74 17.83
CA ILE A 133 0.32 13.52 17.55
C ILE A 133 0.04 13.76 16.07
N VAL A 134 -0.57 12.79 15.40
CA VAL A 134 -0.96 12.91 13.99
C VAL A 134 -2.34 13.55 13.92
N GLY A 135 -2.36 14.89 13.91
CA GLY A 135 -3.57 15.69 13.66
C GLY A 135 -3.77 16.00 12.18
N LYS A 136 -4.80 16.81 11.86
CA LYS A 136 -5.16 17.17 10.47
C LYS A 136 -3.98 17.72 9.66
N LYS A 137 -3.16 18.59 10.26
CA LYS A 137 -1.97 19.18 9.60
C LYS A 137 -0.92 18.13 9.28
N THR A 138 -0.63 17.23 10.23
CA THR A 138 0.34 16.15 10.03
C THR A 138 -0.15 15.14 8.99
N TRP A 139 -1.46 14.83 8.97
CA TRP A 139 -2.06 14.00 7.93
C TRP A 139 -1.92 14.58 6.54
N ALA A 140 -2.18 15.88 6.38
CA ALA A 140 -2.00 16.56 5.11
C ALA A 140 -0.53 16.46 4.65
N GLU A 141 0.41 16.75 5.55
CA GLU A 141 1.83 16.70 5.20
C GLU A 141 2.30 15.30 4.83
N LEU A 142 1.88 14.25 5.56
CA LEU A 142 2.24 12.85 5.26
C LEU A 142 1.83 12.43 3.84
N ARG A 143 0.73 13.00 3.34
CA ARG A 143 0.15 12.68 2.04
C ARG A 143 0.77 13.47 0.89
N LEU A 144 1.61 14.46 1.19
CA LEU A 144 2.30 15.29 0.20
C LEU A 144 3.76 14.87 -0.02
N LYS A 145 4.24 13.83 0.66
CA LYS A 145 5.61 13.30 0.52
C LYS A 145 5.62 12.15 -0.44
#